data_AF-A0A819AUK9-F1
#
_entry.id   AF-A0A819AUK9-F1
#
_cell.length_a   1.000
_cell.length_b   1.000
_cell.length_c   1.000
_cell.angle_alpha   90.00
_cell.angle_beta   90.00
_cell.angle_gamma   90.00
#
_symmetry.space_group_name_H-M   'P 1'
#
loop_
_entity.id
_entity.type
_entity.pdbx_description
1 polymer ?
#
loop_
_entity_poly.entity_id
_entity_poly.type
_entity_poly.pdbx_seq_one_letter_code
_entity_poly.pdbx_strand_id
1 'polypeptide(L)'
;MNEHFVALRFAIKNKNIFHFASTVADICRYLRNFNGVLQIMAAFVNSSVYRLKQTWDRISKQNKQVINKLQNLVHSDGKFKNLRDTLTKVDPPCVPYLGLYLSDLTFIEESSQDISENLINFSKMRMKTHIINEVHRFQSTPFKIKHNPRVCAYLLDRSRLLTEDQCYLLSLKLEPRTSRVGLTGFGV
;
A
#
# COMPACT_ATOMS: atom_id res chain seq x y z
N MET A 1 11.32 -1.69 1.18
CA MET A 1 10.54 -0.98 2.22
C MET A 1 10.63 0.54 2.13
N ASN A 2 11.37 1.14 1.17
CA ASN A 2 11.62 2.59 1.09
C ASN A 2 11.16 3.25 -0.23
N GLU A 3 10.01 2.85 -0.79
CA GLU A 3 9.47 3.50 -2.01
C GLU A 3 8.08 4.09 -1.80
N HIS A 4 7.93 4.87 -0.74
CA HIS A 4 6.64 5.44 -0.40
C HIS A 4 6.58 6.97 -0.65
N PHE A 5 5.50 7.35 -1.33
CA PHE A 5 4.82 8.66 -1.25
C PHE A 5 5.20 9.75 -2.27
N VAL A 6 4.81 9.53 -3.53
CA VAL A 6 4.50 10.62 -4.49
C VAL A 6 3.15 11.30 -4.18
N ALA A 7 2.34 10.73 -3.28
CA ALA A 7 0.96 11.17 -3.02
C ALA A 7 0.82 12.44 -2.14
N LEU A 8 1.84 12.82 -1.35
CA LEU A 8 1.65 13.85 -0.32
C LEU A 8 1.69 15.30 -0.85
N ARG A 9 2.37 15.58 -1.97
CA ARG A 9 2.52 16.97 -2.44
C ARG A 9 1.24 17.54 -3.06
N PHE A 10 0.35 16.71 -3.59
CA PHE A 10 -0.96 17.15 -4.10
C PHE A 10 -2.01 17.36 -2.98
N ALA A 11 -1.74 16.87 -1.77
CA ALA A 11 -2.65 17.01 -0.62
C ALA A 11 -2.77 18.45 -0.10
N ILE A 12 -1.89 19.35 -0.54
CA ILE A 12 -1.61 20.62 0.13
C ILE A 12 -2.42 21.79 -0.45
N LYS A 13 -3.15 21.60 -1.57
CA LYS A 13 -3.96 22.68 -2.18
C LYS A 13 -5.40 22.33 -2.58
N ASN A 14 -5.81 21.07 -2.61
CA ASN A 14 -7.10 20.68 -3.19
C ASN A 14 -7.93 19.79 -2.26
N LYS A 15 -9.16 20.21 -1.96
CA LYS A 15 -10.18 19.51 -1.13
C LYS A 15 -10.50 18.06 -1.58
N ASN A 16 -9.94 17.62 -2.71
CA ASN A 16 -10.28 16.37 -3.39
C ASN A 16 -9.17 15.31 -3.35
N ILE A 17 -8.06 15.53 -2.64
CA ILE A 17 -6.92 14.59 -2.70
C ILE A 17 -7.23 13.20 -2.11
N PHE A 18 -7.99 13.11 -1.02
CA PHE A 18 -8.35 11.81 -0.44
C PHE A 18 -9.38 11.10 -1.33
N HIS A 19 -10.27 11.87 -1.97
CA HIS A 19 -11.17 11.34 -3.00
C HIS A 19 -10.37 10.78 -4.17
N PHE A 20 -9.41 11.56 -4.70
CA PHE A 20 -8.56 11.14 -5.79
C PHE A 20 -7.75 9.88 -5.43
N ALA A 21 -7.08 9.87 -4.29
CA ALA A 21 -6.31 8.72 -3.82
C ALA A 21 -7.19 7.48 -3.62
N SER A 22 -8.39 7.63 -3.05
CA SER A 22 -9.38 6.54 -2.92
C SER A 22 -9.81 6.00 -4.30
N THR A 23 -10.08 6.90 -5.25
CA THR A 23 -10.44 6.54 -6.63
C THR A 23 -9.30 5.77 -7.31
N VAL A 24 -8.07 6.26 -7.19
CA VAL A 24 -6.89 5.58 -7.74
C VAL A 24 -6.71 4.21 -7.10
N ALA A 25 -6.92 4.07 -5.80
CA ALA A 25 -6.83 2.78 -5.13
C ALA A 25 -7.90 1.79 -5.60
N ASP A 26 -9.14 2.23 -5.83
CA ASP A 26 -10.19 1.36 -6.38
C ASP A 26 -9.91 0.99 -7.85
N ILE A 27 -9.33 1.90 -8.64
CA ILE A 27 -8.81 1.59 -9.98
C ILE A 27 -7.69 0.55 -9.90
N CYS A 28 -6.73 0.69 -8.97
CA CYS A 28 -5.69 -0.32 -8.73
C CYS A 28 -6.30 -1.68 -8.41
N ARG A 29 -7.32 -1.73 -7.54
CA ARG A 29 -8.05 -2.97 -7.23
C ARG A 29 -8.71 -3.56 -8.48
N TYR A 30 -9.42 -2.75 -9.26
CA TYR A 30 -10.07 -3.17 -10.49
C TYR A 30 -9.07 -3.73 -11.52
N LEU A 31 -7.90 -3.10 -11.62
CA LEU A 31 -6.79 -3.57 -12.47
C LEU A 31 -6.01 -4.74 -11.84
N ARG A 32 -6.40 -5.27 -10.68
CA ARG A 32 -5.68 -6.34 -9.96
C ARG A 32 -4.23 -5.96 -9.60
N ASN A 33 -3.98 -4.67 -9.41
CA ASN A 33 -2.73 -4.14 -8.86
C ASN A 33 -2.87 -4.01 -7.33
N PHE A 34 -2.78 -5.14 -6.63
CA PHE A 34 -2.93 -5.18 -5.18
C PHE A 34 -1.76 -4.55 -4.43
N ASN A 35 -0.55 -4.55 -5.02
CA ASN A 35 0.54 -3.75 -4.46
C ASN A 35 0.14 -2.27 -4.40
N GLY A 36 -0.38 -1.71 -5.49
CA GLY A 36 -0.85 -0.32 -5.53
C GLY A 36 -1.95 -0.01 -4.50
N VAL A 37 -2.91 -0.92 -4.31
CA VAL A 37 -3.92 -0.79 -3.23
C VAL A 37 -3.24 -0.71 -1.87
N LEU A 38 -2.35 -1.66 -1.56
CA LEU A 38 -1.63 -1.71 -0.28
C LEU A 38 -0.82 -0.44 -0.03
N GLN A 39 -0.11 0.06 -1.04
CA GLN A 39 0.71 1.28 -0.96
C GLN A 39 -0.14 2.53 -0.65
N ILE A 40 -1.31 2.67 -1.28
CA ILE A 40 -2.20 3.80 -1.02
C ILE A 40 -2.90 3.67 0.34
N MET A 41 -3.32 2.46 0.73
CA MET A 41 -3.91 2.23 2.04
C MET A 41 -2.90 2.48 3.18
N ALA A 42 -1.64 2.08 2.99
CA ALA A 42 -0.54 2.40 3.89
C ALA A 42 -0.35 3.93 4.03
N ALA A 43 -0.51 4.68 2.94
CA ALA A 43 -0.46 6.14 2.98
C ALA A 43 -1.55 6.75 3.87
N PHE A 44 -2.78 6.21 3.82
CA PHE A 44 -3.88 6.72 4.64
C PHE A 44 -3.68 6.49 6.15
N VAL A 45 -2.98 5.41 6.53
CA VAL A 45 -2.66 5.11 7.94
C VAL A 45 -1.33 5.71 8.40
N ASN A 46 -0.54 6.30 7.50
CA ASN A 46 0.68 7.02 7.87
C ASN A 46 0.33 8.17 8.83
N SER A 47 1.16 8.35 9.86
CA SER A 47 0.94 9.34 10.93
C SER A 47 0.70 10.76 10.41
N SER A 48 1.39 11.16 9.33
CA SER A 48 1.28 12.48 8.71
C SER A 48 -0.09 12.71 8.03
N VAL A 49 -0.71 11.64 7.52
CA VAL A 49 -2.01 11.70 6.85
C VAL A 49 -3.15 11.42 7.83
N TYR A 50 -2.98 10.44 8.70
CA TYR A 50 -3.99 10.00 9.68
C TYR A 50 -4.39 11.10 10.66
N ARG A 51 -3.47 12.03 10.95
CA ARG A 51 -3.71 13.16 11.86
C ARG A 51 -4.54 14.30 11.28
N LEU A 52 -4.75 14.34 9.96
CA LEU A 52 -5.45 15.42 9.27
C LEU A 52 -6.98 15.29 9.46
N LYS A 53 -7.45 15.43 10.70
CA LYS A 53 -8.85 15.15 11.09
C LYS A 53 -9.84 16.04 10.35
N GLN A 54 -9.55 17.32 10.17
CA GLN A 54 -10.45 18.22 9.44
C GLN A 54 -10.58 17.79 7.96
N THR A 55 -9.50 17.29 7.37
CA THR A 55 -9.50 16.73 6.01
C THR A 55 -10.30 15.43 5.95
N TRP A 56 -10.15 14.53 6.93
CA TRP A 56 -10.93 13.30 7.03
C TRP A 56 -12.44 13.54 7.18
N ASP A 57 -12.84 14.57 7.92
CA ASP A 57 -14.25 14.90 8.14
C ASP A 57 -14.96 15.37 6.86
N ARG A 58 -14.21 15.93 5.91
CA ARG A 58 -14.73 16.41 4.62
C ARG A 58 -14.96 15.31 3.59
N ILE A 59 -14.51 14.07 3.87
CA ILE A 59 -14.67 12.96 2.95
C ILE A 59 -16.10 12.42 3.02
N SER A 60 -16.71 12.19 1.85
CA SER A 60 -18.05 11.61 1.76
C SER A 60 -18.12 10.23 2.43
N LYS A 61 -19.30 9.87 2.95
CA LYS A 61 -19.54 8.56 3.56
C LYS A 61 -19.21 7.41 2.59
N GLN A 62 -19.56 7.57 1.31
CA GLN A 62 -19.27 6.60 0.26
C GLN A 62 -17.76 6.36 0.09
N ASN A 63 -16.95 7.43 0.05
CA ASN A 63 -15.50 7.27 -0.07
C ASN A 63 -14.86 6.66 1.18
N LYS A 64 -15.37 6.99 2.37
CA LYS A 64 -14.94 6.32 3.61
C LYS A 64 -15.22 4.82 3.56
N GLN A 65 -16.38 4.41 3.02
CA GLN A 65 -16.70 2.99 2.83
C GLN A 65 -15.76 2.30 1.82
N VAL A 66 -15.40 2.97 0.71
CA VAL A 66 -14.42 2.44 -0.25
C VAL A 66 -13.06 2.25 0.43
N ILE A 67 -12.57 3.27 1.14
CA ILE A 67 -11.29 3.19 1.87
C ILE A 67 -11.32 2.03 2.86
N ASN A 68 -12.37 1.90 3.69
CA ASN A 68 -12.47 0.82 4.67
C ASN A 68 -12.49 -0.56 4.01
N LYS A 69 -13.21 -0.73 2.88
CA LYS A 69 -13.22 -1.99 2.13
C LYS A 69 -11.83 -2.33 1.59
N LEU A 70 -11.11 -1.34 1.05
CA LEU A 70 -9.76 -1.53 0.54
C LEU A 70 -8.74 -1.80 1.64
N GLN A 71 -8.87 -1.15 2.81
CA GLN A 71 -8.07 -1.44 4.00
C GLN A 71 -8.27 -2.88 4.47
N ASN A 72 -9.52 -3.35 4.55
CA ASN A 72 -9.82 -4.73 4.93
C ASN A 72 -9.23 -5.76 3.94
N LEU A 73 -9.23 -5.44 2.64
CA LEU A 73 -8.64 -6.29 1.61
C LEU A 73 -7.13 -6.50 1.82
N VAL A 74 -6.40 -5.44 2.18
CA VAL A 74 -4.93 -5.45 2.30
C VAL A 74 -4.44 -5.47 3.74
N HIS A 75 -5.33 -5.72 4.70
CA HIS A 75 -5.01 -5.77 6.12
C HIS A 75 -3.97 -6.86 6.41
N SER A 76 -3.02 -6.60 7.30
CA SER A 76 -1.93 -7.52 7.62
C SER A 76 -2.32 -8.69 8.53
N ASP A 77 -3.52 -8.63 9.13
CA ASP A 77 -4.04 -9.70 10.01
C ASP A 77 -4.01 -11.07 9.35
N GLY A 78 -3.64 -12.08 10.16
CA GLY A 78 -3.49 -13.45 9.67
C GLY A 78 -2.47 -13.59 8.55
N LYS A 79 -1.38 -12.81 8.59
CA LYS A 79 -0.35 -12.74 7.52
C LYS A 79 -0.96 -12.38 6.17
N PHE A 80 -1.81 -11.35 6.17
CA PHE A 80 -2.56 -10.87 5.02
C PHE A 80 -3.56 -11.88 4.45
N LYS A 81 -4.34 -12.52 5.32
CA LYS A 81 -5.29 -13.59 4.95
C LYS A 81 -6.21 -13.19 3.78
N ASN A 82 -6.87 -12.04 3.87
CA ASN A 82 -7.82 -11.59 2.84
C ASN A 82 -7.15 -11.35 1.48
N LEU A 83 -5.93 -10.80 1.49
CA LEU A 83 -5.16 -10.58 0.28
C LEU A 83 -4.70 -11.90 -0.32
N ARG A 84 -4.22 -12.84 0.50
CA ARG A 84 -3.85 -14.20 0.07
C ARG A 84 -5.04 -14.93 -0.57
N ASP A 85 -6.20 -14.91 0.09
CA ASP A 85 -7.45 -15.50 -0.43
C ASP A 85 -7.89 -14.89 -1.77
N THR A 86 -7.57 -13.61 -1.99
CA THR A 86 -7.84 -12.92 -3.25
C THR A 86 -6.84 -13.35 -4.34
N LEU A 87 -5.54 -13.42 -4.01
CA LEU A 87 -4.47 -13.76 -4.95
C LEU A 87 -4.53 -15.21 -5.45
N THR A 88 -5.03 -16.15 -4.65
CA THR A 88 -5.23 -17.54 -5.08
C THR A 88 -6.31 -17.68 -6.16
N LYS A 89 -7.31 -16.79 -6.16
CA LYS A 89 -8.47 -16.83 -7.07
C LYS A 89 -8.34 -15.90 -8.27
N VAL A 90 -7.36 -14.99 -8.26
CA VAL A 90 -7.26 -13.94 -9.27
C VAL A 90 -6.59 -14.46 -10.54
N ASP A 91 -7.18 -14.16 -11.69
CA ASP A 91 -6.56 -14.40 -13.00
C ASP A 91 -5.51 -13.31 -13.33
N PRO A 92 -4.56 -13.58 -14.25
CA PRO A 92 -3.64 -12.57 -14.79
C PRO A 92 -4.32 -11.58 -15.77
N PRO A 93 -3.72 -10.40 -16.04
CA PRO A 93 -2.59 -9.77 -15.34
C PRO A 93 -2.91 -9.40 -13.88
N CYS A 94 -1.91 -9.51 -13.01
CA CYS A 94 -2.00 -9.09 -11.60
C CYS A 94 -0.64 -8.53 -11.12
N VAL A 95 -0.67 -7.54 -10.23
CA VAL A 95 0.53 -7.11 -9.49
C VAL A 95 0.33 -7.44 -8.00
N PRO A 96 0.92 -8.54 -7.50
CA PRO A 96 0.81 -8.90 -6.10
C PRO A 96 1.67 -8.00 -5.20
N TYR A 97 1.38 -7.99 -3.89
CA TYR A 97 2.34 -7.51 -2.90
C TYR A 97 3.45 -8.56 -2.72
N LEU A 98 4.62 -8.32 -3.30
CA LEU A 98 5.74 -9.26 -3.30
C LEU A 98 6.26 -9.60 -1.91
N GLY A 99 6.05 -8.74 -0.91
CA GLY A 99 6.44 -9.02 0.47
C GLY A 99 5.86 -10.33 1.01
N LEU A 100 4.65 -10.73 0.58
CA LEU A 100 4.04 -12.01 0.99
C LEU A 100 4.86 -13.21 0.54
N TYR A 101 5.19 -13.22 -0.76
CA TYR A 101 5.89 -14.32 -1.39
C TYR A 101 7.36 -14.36 -0.93
N LEU A 102 7.97 -13.20 -0.73
CA LEU A 102 9.31 -13.09 -0.17
C LEU A 102 9.35 -13.63 1.27
N SER A 103 8.37 -13.29 2.11
CA SER A 103 8.29 -13.86 3.47
C SER A 103 8.11 -15.37 3.47
N ASP A 104 7.30 -15.91 2.54
CA ASP A 104 7.12 -17.37 2.40
C ASP A 104 8.42 -18.04 1.93
N LEU A 105 9.14 -17.44 0.97
CA LEU A 105 10.43 -17.94 0.50
C LEU A 105 11.49 -17.90 1.61
N THR A 106 11.58 -16.81 2.38
CA THR A 106 12.47 -16.72 3.54
C THR A 106 12.16 -17.79 4.56
N PHE A 107 10.88 -18.02 4.88
CA PHE A 107 10.48 -19.08 5.81
C PHE A 107 10.88 -20.47 5.31
N ILE A 108 10.69 -20.75 4.02
CA ILE A 108 11.15 -22.01 3.42
C ILE A 108 12.67 -22.14 3.51
N GLU A 109 13.40 -21.06 3.22
CA GLU A 109 14.87 -21.02 3.26
C GLU A 109 15.40 -21.38 4.65
N GLU A 110 14.82 -20.79 5.69
CA GLU A 110 15.25 -20.97 7.09
C GLU A 110 14.80 -22.32 7.69
N SER A 111 13.78 -22.96 7.12
CA SER A 111 13.19 -24.19 7.70
C SER A 111 14.05 -25.46 7.56
N SER A 112 14.93 -25.54 6.57
CA SER A 112 15.74 -26.74 6.29
C SER A 112 16.90 -26.45 5.34
N GLN A 113 17.91 -27.33 5.31
CA GLN A 113 19.04 -27.22 4.38
C GLN A 113 18.66 -27.68 2.97
N ASP A 114 19.33 -27.11 1.95
CA ASP A 114 19.15 -27.51 0.54
C ASP A 114 19.70 -28.92 0.27
N ILE A 115 20.72 -29.33 1.02
CA ILE A 115 21.32 -30.67 0.96
C ILE A 115 21.25 -31.26 2.37
N SER A 116 20.77 -32.50 2.48
CA SER A 116 20.76 -33.27 3.72
C SER A 116 21.32 -34.65 3.41
N GLU A 117 22.26 -35.13 4.23
CA GLU A 117 22.90 -36.45 4.04
C GLU A 117 23.50 -36.65 2.62
N ASN A 118 24.09 -35.59 2.06
CA ASN A 118 24.63 -35.56 0.69
C ASN A 118 23.58 -35.76 -0.43
N LEU A 119 22.29 -35.62 -0.12
CA LEU A 119 21.16 -35.68 -1.05
C LEU A 119 20.46 -34.32 -1.16
N ILE A 120 19.93 -34.01 -2.35
CA ILE A 120 19.16 -32.77 -2.58
C ILE A 120 17.80 -32.87 -1.90
N ASN A 121 17.43 -31.83 -1.15
CA ASN A 121 16.11 -31.69 -0.56
C ASN A 121 15.06 -31.26 -1.60
N PHE A 122 14.57 -32.22 -2.39
CA PHE A 122 13.55 -31.96 -3.41
C PHE A 122 12.23 -31.43 -2.84
N SER A 123 11.92 -31.70 -1.57
CA SER A 123 10.73 -31.14 -0.92
C SER A 123 10.84 -29.62 -0.81
N LYS A 124 11.96 -29.11 -0.28
CA LYS A 124 12.24 -27.67 -0.21
C LYS A 124 12.23 -27.03 -1.61
N MET A 125 12.83 -27.69 -2.60
CA MET A 125 12.85 -27.19 -3.98
C MET A 125 11.44 -27.10 -4.60
N ARG A 126 10.57 -28.08 -4.35
CA ARG A 126 9.16 -28.03 -4.80
C ARG A 126 8.40 -26.88 -4.15
N MET A 127 8.59 -26.64 -2.85
CA MET A 127 7.97 -25.52 -2.15
C MET A 127 8.41 -24.16 -2.72
N LYS A 128 9.71 -23.94 -2.92
CA LYS A 128 10.24 -22.73 -3.57
C LYS A 128 9.66 -22.53 -4.96
N THR A 129 9.66 -23.59 -5.77
CA THR A 129 9.14 -23.58 -7.15
C THR A 129 7.66 -23.25 -7.19
N HIS A 130 6.86 -23.75 -6.26
CA HIS A 130 5.44 -23.44 -6.16
C HIS A 130 5.21 -21.93 -6.01
N ILE A 131 5.92 -21.28 -5.08
CA ILE A 131 5.83 -19.84 -4.85
C ILE A 131 6.27 -19.03 -6.07
N ILE A 132 7.39 -19.41 -6.70
CA ILE A 132 7.92 -18.74 -7.89
C ILE A 132 6.92 -18.85 -9.06
N ASN A 133 6.31 -20.02 -9.25
CA ASN A 133 5.33 -20.25 -10.30
C ASN A 133 4.05 -19.41 -10.11
N GLU A 134 3.61 -19.16 -8.88
CA GLU A 134 2.51 -18.22 -8.64
C GLU A 134 2.83 -16.80 -9.12
N VAL A 135 4.04 -16.31 -8.84
CA VAL A 135 4.49 -14.98 -9.28
C VAL A 135 4.62 -14.91 -10.80
N HIS A 136 5.09 -15.98 -11.44
CA HIS A 136 5.12 -16.07 -12.91
C HIS A 136 3.72 -16.12 -13.53
N ARG A 137 2.77 -16.84 -12.91
CA ARG A 137 1.38 -16.94 -13.38
C ARG A 137 0.76 -15.57 -13.58
N PHE A 138 0.99 -14.62 -12.67
CA PHE A 138 0.45 -13.26 -12.76
C PHE A 138 0.93 -12.45 -13.96
N GLN A 139 2.06 -12.85 -14.57
CA GLN A 139 2.69 -12.16 -15.71
C GLN A 139 2.33 -12.81 -17.05
N SER A 140 1.58 -13.91 -17.07
CA SER A 140 1.25 -14.66 -18.28
C SER A 140 0.35 -13.90 -19.26
N THR A 141 -0.29 -12.82 -18.83
CA THR A 141 -1.06 -11.91 -19.70
C THR A 141 -0.59 -10.47 -19.44
N PRO A 142 -0.36 -9.64 -20.48
CA PRO A 142 0.09 -8.27 -20.28
C PRO A 142 -1.06 -7.33 -19.88
N PHE A 143 -0.70 -6.25 -19.19
CA PHE A 143 -1.62 -5.12 -18.97
C PHE A 143 -1.91 -4.39 -20.28
N LYS A 144 -3.19 -4.13 -20.57
CA LYS A 144 -3.63 -3.31 -21.72
C LYS A 144 -3.65 -1.81 -21.38
N ILE A 145 -2.57 -1.30 -20.77
CA ILE A 145 -2.44 0.11 -20.39
C ILE A 145 -1.54 0.81 -21.41
N LYS A 146 -2.04 1.88 -22.04
CA LYS A 146 -1.23 2.67 -22.98
C LYS A 146 -0.17 3.46 -22.24
N HIS A 147 1.09 3.33 -22.67
CA HIS A 147 2.19 4.10 -22.14
C HIS A 147 1.98 5.59 -22.43
N ASN A 148 2.06 6.42 -21.38
CA ASN A 148 2.05 7.87 -21.51
C ASN A 148 3.37 8.43 -20.94
N PRO A 149 4.32 8.85 -21.79
CA PRO A 149 5.64 9.28 -21.36
C PRO A 149 5.61 10.42 -20.35
N ARG A 150 4.67 11.37 -20.49
CA ARG A 150 4.56 12.52 -19.57
C ARG A 150 4.12 12.07 -18.18
N VAL A 151 3.16 11.16 -18.10
CA VAL A 151 2.68 10.61 -16.83
C VAL A 151 3.76 9.76 -16.18
N CYS A 152 4.44 8.90 -16.95
CA CYS A 152 5.55 8.09 -16.43
C CYS A 152 6.70 8.95 -15.90
N ALA A 153 7.12 9.97 -16.66
CA ALA A 153 8.14 10.91 -16.21
C ALA A 153 7.73 11.63 -14.91
N TYR A 154 6.46 12.04 -14.81
CA TYR A 154 5.94 12.67 -13.60
C TYR A 154 5.94 11.72 -12.38
N LEU A 155 5.52 10.46 -12.55
CA LEU A 155 5.40 9.49 -11.47
C LEU A 155 6.76 8.92 -11.02
N LEU A 156 7.73 8.83 -11.92
CA LEU A 156 9.06 8.26 -11.66
C LEU A 156 10.11 9.31 -11.22
N ASP A 157 9.74 10.59 -11.19
CA ASP A 157 10.62 11.67 -10.76
C ASP A 157 10.88 11.61 -9.24
N ARG A 158 12.05 11.05 -8.88
CA ARG A 158 12.49 10.90 -7.49
C ARG A 158 12.72 12.22 -6.76
N SER A 159 12.91 13.34 -7.46
CA SER A 159 13.04 14.66 -6.83
C SER A 159 11.76 15.12 -6.13
N ARG A 160 10.62 14.45 -6.39
CA ARG A 160 9.32 14.74 -5.80
C ARG A 160 9.05 13.96 -4.51
N LEU A 161 9.92 13.01 -4.15
CA LEU A 161 9.77 12.22 -2.93
C LEU A 161 10.04 13.11 -1.71
N LEU A 162 9.20 12.92 -0.68
CA LEU A 162 9.34 13.59 0.60
C LEU A 162 9.81 12.58 1.64
N THR A 163 10.69 13.01 2.54
CA THR A 163 11.03 12.21 3.72
C THR A 163 9.84 12.15 4.68
N GLU A 164 9.85 11.21 5.62
CA GLU A 164 8.81 11.10 6.64
C GLU A 164 8.72 12.37 7.49
N ASP A 165 9.87 12.94 7.88
CA ASP A 165 9.93 14.22 8.60
C ASP A 165 9.32 15.38 7.80
N GLN A 166 9.64 15.47 6.50
CA GLN A 166 9.07 16.48 5.63
C GLN A 166 7.55 16.33 5.52
N CYS A 167 7.06 15.09 5.36
CA CYS A 167 5.63 14.78 5.35
C CYS A 167 4.95 15.23 6.64
N TYR A 168 5.56 14.92 7.78
CA TYR A 168 5.02 15.25 9.09
C TYR A 168 4.98 16.75 9.33
N LEU A 169 6.07 17.46 9.03
CA LEU A 169 6.13 18.92 9.13
C LEU A 169 5.11 19.62 8.24
N LEU A 170 4.92 19.13 7.00
CA LEU A 170 3.88 19.64 6.10
C LEU A 170 2.48 19.40 6.66
N SER A 171 2.24 18.22 7.25
CA SER A 171 0.96 17.92 7.88
C SER A 171 0.65 18.87 9.06
N LEU A 172 1.65 19.25 9.86
CA LEU A 172 1.51 20.21 10.96
C LEU A 172 1.20 21.61 10.46
N LYS A 173 1.83 22.03 9.35
CA LYS A 173 1.53 23.30 8.69
C LYS A 173 0.09 23.34 8.15
N LEU A 174 -0.41 22.20 7.67
CA LEU A 174 -1.77 22.07 7.13
C LEU A 174 -2.84 22.08 8.23
N GLU A 175 -2.67 21.25 9.25
CA GLU A 175 -3.56 21.17 10.39
C GLU A 175 -2.73 21.26 11.67
N PRO A 176 -2.54 22.47 12.23
CA PRO A 176 -1.80 22.67 13.47
C PRO A 176 -2.39 21.87 14.63
N ARG A 177 -1.57 21.54 15.63
CA ARG A 177 -2.07 20.92 16.86
C ARG A 177 -2.93 21.94 17.59
N THR A 178 -4.18 21.60 17.88
CA THR A 178 -5.03 22.43 18.73
C THR A 178 -4.43 22.42 20.14
N SER A 179 -3.92 23.56 20.59
CA SER A 179 -3.59 23.76 22.00
C SER A 179 -4.88 23.54 22.79
N ARG A 180 -4.88 22.66 23.80
CA ARG A 180 -5.91 22.72 24.84
C ARG A 180 -5.68 24.04 25.57
N VAL A 181 -6.30 25.12 25.10
CA VAL A 181 -6.46 26.32 25.93
C VAL A 181 -7.32 25.87 27.09
N GLY A 182 -6.71 25.80 28.27
CA GLY A 182 -7.39 25.41 29.49
C GLY A 182 -8.59 26.32 29.72
N LEU A 183 -9.75 25.71 29.91
CA LEU A 183 -10.87 26.33 30.62
C LEU A 183 -10.47 26.45 32.10
N THR A 184 -9.54 27.36 32.39
CA THR A 184 -9.21 27.81 33.74
C THR A 184 -9.05 29.33 33.64
N GLY A 185 -10.16 30.05 33.76
CA GLY A 185 -10.11 31.51 33.71
C GLY A 185 -11.44 32.18 33.39
N PHE A 186 -12.44 32.00 34.26
CA PHE A 186 -13.35 33.09 34.60
C PHE A 186 -13.62 33.00 36.12
N GLY A 187 -12.97 33.89 36.88
CA GLY A 187 -13.51 34.37 38.17
C GLY A 187 -14.81 35.15 37.89
N VAL A 188 -15.70 35.37 38.86
CA VAL A 188 -15.51 35.92 40.21
C VAL A 188 -16.55 35.31 41.14
#